data_AF-A0A495Y263-F1
#
_entry.id   AF-A0A495Y263-F1
#
_cell.length_a   1.000
_cell.length_b   1.000
_cell.length_c   1.000
_cell.angle_alpha   90.00
_cell.angle_beta   90.00
_cell.angle_gamma   90.00
#
_symmetry.space_group_name_H-M   'P 1'
#
loop_
_entity.id
_entity.type
_entity.pdbx_description
1 polymer ?
#
loop_
_entity_poly.entity_id
_entity_poly.type
_entity_poly.pdbx_seq_one_letter_code
_entity_poly.pdbx_strand_id
1 'polypeptide(L)'
;MLGAVAVVAVGAGPAQAATAGNKAFAGYAHDLKSYVLATGAVSAGPVVAAGVGCSDRATLFYQDSAASSSLLGLTLNGVQTSSGGFKSGTVQENRSTFSTTNVNLPIGTASLRADSISVTTSVFYDTSTRTFSQSSTMTVANLRVLLTPLGPTIVSINGTVQPNFGITVPGIATLVLHGNRVSGSANSSAMGTLSTAVQVDLLGGLSSTRVGEVSASLYGTPDQTFMYGQGEGVRVAASDQLLTVGPLVTAQLPCVGNGGAASSVAGTNGLPALLGNLGVVTSTATGSRSDLQADARTTSQVASVNLLGGLVTADAVGSTSRVTSTDGAETVDRSASASTFTGLTVAGVPVSADAAPGTTISLAGIGQVVLNARTAYPTGVEVIPLTVRVNPGNTLGLPSATIVVARSYAFLTGPETTPAALKAARSFMTKQSDEPAEAVKPAPSSPVTGLQKQAATSSAKRTWSDGGTHRVAVAPTVKAPTKAPTKVTAKG
;
A
#
# COMPACT_ATOMS: atom_id res chain seq x y z
N MET A 1 -42.72 14.05 -27.53
CA MET A 1 -41.61 14.92 -27.11
C MET A 1 -40.80 14.18 -26.05
N LEU A 2 -39.77 13.45 -26.48
CA LEU A 2 -38.80 12.79 -25.59
C LEU A 2 -37.51 13.62 -25.67
N GLY A 3 -37.15 14.24 -24.55
CA GLY A 3 -35.90 14.99 -24.43
C GLY A 3 -34.75 14.02 -24.12
N ALA A 4 -33.76 13.98 -25.01
CA ALA A 4 -32.52 13.24 -24.81
C ALA A 4 -31.60 14.03 -23.85
N VAL A 5 -31.10 13.35 -22.82
CA VAL A 5 -30.02 13.86 -21.96
C VAL A 5 -28.69 13.40 -22.56
N ALA A 6 -27.88 14.36 -22.99
CA ALA A 6 -26.52 14.12 -23.49
C ALA A 6 -25.56 13.91 -22.31
N VAL A 7 -24.82 12.80 -22.34
CA VAL A 7 -23.69 12.55 -21.44
C VAL A 7 -22.45 13.17 -22.06
N VAL A 8 -21.87 14.17 -21.39
CA VAL A 8 -20.58 14.75 -21.75
C VAL A 8 -19.48 13.91 -21.10
N ALA A 9 -18.66 13.24 -21.91
CA ALA A 9 -17.45 12.57 -21.46
C ALA A 9 -16.32 13.60 -21.32
N VAL A 10 -15.78 13.74 -20.12
CA VAL A 10 -14.55 14.49 -19.87
C VAL A 10 -13.37 13.54 -20.09
N GLY A 11 -12.65 13.73 -21.20
CA GLY A 11 -11.45 12.96 -21.52
C GLY A 11 -10.26 13.38 -20.64
N ALA A 12 -9.58 12.42 -20.04
CA ALA A 12 -8.30 12.64 -19.38
C ALA A 12 -7.25 13.01 -20.45
N GLY A 13 -6.64 14.20 -20.33
CA GLY A 13 -5.54 14.63 -21.18
C GLY A 13 -4.26 13.83 -20.93
N PRO A 14 -3.31 13.80 -21.88
CA PRO A 14 -2.07 13.05 -21.74
C PRO A 14 -1.18 13.64 -20.65
N ALA A 15 -0.70 12.79 -19.74
CA ALA A 15 0.32 13.16 -18.75
C ALA A 15 1.63 13.54 -19.48
N GLN A 16 2.12 14.76 -19.24
CA GLN A 16 3.39 15.23 -19.78
C GLN A 16 4.55 14.55 -19.03
N ALA A 17 5.44 13.90 -19.78
CA ALA A 17 6.64 13.27 -19.23
C ALA A 17 7.70 14.33 -18.90
N ALA A 18 8.10 14.41 -17.63
CA ALA A 18 9.25 15.22 -17.21
C ALA A 18 10.57 14.57 -17.68
N THR A 19 11.47 15.39 -18.21
CA THR A 19 12.79 14.98 -18.72
C THR A 19 13.69 14.49 -17.58
N ALA A 20 14.30 13.31 -17.75
CA ALA A 20 15.22 12.71 -16.80
C ALA A 20 16.53 13.51 -16.74
N GLY A 21 16.70 14.34 -15.71
CA GLY A 21 17.90 15.14 -15.51
C GLY A 21 17.98 15.69 -14.10
N ASN A 22 18.32 14.84 -13.13
CA ASN A 22 19.16 15.14 -11.96
C ASN A 22 18.96 14.06 -10.89
N LYS A 23 19.90 13.12 -10.83
CA LYS A 23 20.05 12.12 -9.77
C LYS A 23 20.14 12.83 -8.42
N ALA A 24 19.19 12.56 -7.54
CA ALA A 24 19.37 12.54 -6.09
C ALA A 24 18.00 12.51 -5.41
N PHE A 25 17.38 11.36 -5.25
CA PHE A 25 16.20 11.25 -4.40
C PHE A 25 16.24 9.90 -3.67
N ALA A 26 15.71 9.92 -2.47
CA ALA A 26 15.51 8.79 -1.59
C ALA A 26 14.37 9.22 -0.66
N GLY A 27 13.18 9.34 -1.22
CA GLY A 27 11.98 9.70 -0.48
C GLY A 27 11.15 8.47 -0.18
N TYR A 28 10.62 8.43 1.04
CA TYR A 28 9.72 7.39 1.49
C TYR A 28 8.54 8.03 2.19
N ALA A 29 7.39 8.06 1.52
CA ALA A 29 6.15 8.55 2.11
C ALA A 29 5.22 7.37 2.29
N HIS A 30 4.65 7.25 3.48
CA HIS A 30 3.64 6.26 3.78
C HIS A 30 2.48 6.96 4.45
N ASP A 31 1.32 6.98 3.81
CA ASP A 31 0.06 7.29 4.48
C ASP A 31 -0.44 6.01 5.14
N LEU A 32 -0.47 6.03 6.46
CA LEU A 32 -0.92 4.91 7.24
C LEU A 32 -2.11 5.32 8.10
N LYS A 33 -3.31 4.95 7.65
CA LYS A 33 -4.35 4.31 8.47
C LYS A 33 -5.33 5.22 9.24
N SER A 34 -6.54 4.68 9.35
CA SER A 34 -7.30 4.68 10.61
C SER A 34 -7.35 3.23 11.10
N TYR A 35 -6.96 2.95 12.35
CA TYR A 35 -6.96 1.59 12.91
C TYR A 35 -7.39 1.62 14.37
N VAL A 36 -8.16 0.62 14.78
CA VAL A 36 -8.47 0.37 16.18
C VAL A 36 -7.51 -0.72 16.65
N LEU A 37 -6.63 -0.39 17.60
CA LEU A 37 -5.79 -1.36 18.29
C LEU A 37 -6.47 -1.68 19.63
N ALA A 38 -7.42 -2.60 19.64
CA ALA A 38 -7.99 -3.12 20.89
C ALA A 38 -7.25 -4.39 21.28
N THR A 39 -6.60 -4.43 22.45
CA THR A 39 -6.13 -5.71 23.00
C THR A 39 -7.36 -6.53 23.41
N GLY A 40 -7.77 -7.46 22.55
CA GLY A 40 -8.76 -8.46 22.93
C GLY A 40 -9.69 -9.00 21.84
N ALA A 41 -9.84 -8.35 20.67
CA ALA A 41 -10.62 -9.00 19.61
C ALA A 41 -10.45 -8.43 18.20
N VAL A 42 -10.31 -7.12 18.00
CA VAL A 42 -10.41 -6.57 16.62
C VAL A 42 -9.33 -5.53 16.41
N SER A 43 -8.31 -5.94 15.65
CA SER A 43 -7.48 -5.01 14.89
C SER A 43 -8.02 -5.02 13.46
N ALA A 44 -8.07 -3.87 12.80
CA ALA A 44 -8.25 -3.82 11.36
C ALA A 44 -7.09 -3.04 10.75
N GLY A 45 -6.60 -3.51 9.62
CA GLY A 45 -5.59 -2.81 8.84
C GLY A 45 -6.12 -1.55 8.15
N PRO A 46 -5.25 -0.83 7.42
CA PRO A 46 -5.63 0.38 6.69
C PRO A 46 -6.76 0.12 5.70
N VAL A 47 -7.82 0.92 5.75
CA VAL A 47 -8.93 0.83 4.78
C VAL A 47 -8.56 1.44 3.43
N VAL A 48 -7.70 2.48 3.44
CA VAL A 48 -7.20 3.20 2.27
C VAL A 48 -5.73 3.51 2.53
N ALA A 49 -4.84 3.21 1.59
CA ALA A 49 -3.40 3.41 1.77
C ALA A 49 -2.77 3.94 0.48
N ALA A 50 -2.08 5.08 0.60
CA ALA A 50 -1.21 5.60 -0.43
C ALA A 50 0.22 5.62 0.12
N GLY A 51 1.19 5.30 -0.71
CA GLY A 51 2.59 5.34 -0.31
C GLY A 51 3.49 5.52 -1.52
N VAL A 52 4.53 6.32 -1.34
CA VAL A 52 5.66 6.39 -2.26
C VAL A 52 6.75 5.51 -1.68
N GLY A 53 6.99 4.38 -2.34
CA GLY A 53 8.15 3.54 -2.03
C GLY A 53 9.46 4.28 -2.24
N CYS A 54 10.55 3.71 -1.75
CA CYS A 54 11.89 4.26 -1.91
C CYS A 54 12.19 4.46 -3.40
N SER A 55 12.46 5.69 -3.80
CA SER A 55 12.69 6.05 -5.19
C SER A 55 13.74 7.16 -5.24
N ASP A 56 14.33 7.37 -6.42
CA ASP A 56 15.20 8.50 -6.80
C ASP A 56 14.57 9.46 -7.84
N ARG A 57 13.25 9.35 -8.06
CA ARG A 57 12.48 10.28 -8.88
C ARG A 57 11.75 11.37 -8.12
N ALA A 58 11.94 12.60 -8.59
CA ALA A 58 11.01 13.68 -8.35
C ALA A 58 9.64 13.38 -8.99
N THR A 59 8.57 13.91 -8.38
CA THR A 59 7.17 13.88 -8.88
C THR A 59 6.57 12.47 -9.00
N LEU A 60 6.71 11.67 -7.93
CA LEU A 60 5.81 10.54 -7.72
C LEU A 60 4.64 11.00 -6.86
N PHE A 61 3.42 10.65 -7.27
CA PHE A 61 2.21 10.96 -6.54
C PHE A 61 1.28 9.75 -6.60
N TYR A 62 0.85 9.30 -5.43
CA TYR A 62 -0.13 8.25 -5.27
C TYR A 62 -1.28 8.79 -4.45
N GLN A 63 -2.49 8.44 -4.86
CA GLN A 63 -3.71 8.78 -4.15
C GLN A 63 -4.62 7.55 -4.14
N ASP A 64 -5.24 7.31 -3.00
CA ASP A 64 -6.24 6.28 -2.83
C ASP A 64 -7.45 6.87 -2.08
N SER A 65 -8.64 6.30 -2.31
CA SER A 65 -9.87 6.79 -1.69
C SER A 65 -10.90 5.70 -1.47
N ALA A 66 -11.61 5.79 -0.35
CA ALA A 66 -12.82 5.01 -0.07
C ALA A 66 -14.01 5.94 0.19
N ALA A 67 -15.15 5.60 -0.40
CA ALA A 67 -16.39 6.36 -0.23
C ALA A 67 -16.85 6.37 1.24
N SER A 68 -16.68 5.26 1.94
CA SER A 68 -16.89 5.16 3.37
C SER A 68 -16.06 4.03 3.97
N SER A 69 -15.81 4.12 5.27
CA SER A 69 -15.26 3.01 6.05
C SER A 69 -15.97 2.96 7.40
N SER A 70 -16.35 1.76 7.83
CA SER A 70 -16.86 1.55 9.17
C SER A 70 -16.18 0.37 9.83
N LEU A 71 -15.78 0.57 11.09
CA LEU A 71 -15.15 -0.46 11.90
C LEU A 71 -15.54 -0.24 13.36
N LEU A 72 -16.21 -1.22 13.98
CA LEU A 72 -16.54 -1.19 15.42
C LEU A 72 -17.25 0.11 15.86
N GLY A 73 -18.14 0.63 15.00
CA GLY A 73 -18.86 1.87 15.26
C GLY A 73 -18.09 3.15 14.91
N LEU A 74 -16.77 3.09 14.63
CA LEU A 74 -16.11 4.15 13.88
C LEU A 74 -16.75 4.22 12.50
N THR A 75 -17.10 5.41 12.08
CA THR A 75 -17.63 5.71 10.75
C THR A 75 -16.86 6.89 10.20
N LEU A 76 -16.34 6.73 8.98
CA LEU A 76 -15.61 7.72 8.22
C LEU A 76 -16.19 7.75 6.80
N ASN A 77 -16.43 8.92 6.23
CA ASN A 77 -16.90 9.08 4.85
C ASN A 77 -15.89 9.86 4.02
N GLY A 78 -15.79 9.55 2.73
CA GLY A 78 -14.87 10.24 1.81
C GLY A 78 -13.44 10.22 2.32
N VAL A 79 -12.96 9.03 2.70
CA VAL A 79 -11.57 8.86 3.16
C VAL A 79 -10.67 8.97 1.94
N GLN A 80 -9.68 9.86 2.01
CA GLN A 80 -8.67 10.03 0.97
C GLN A 80 -7.29 10.07 1.61
N THR A 81 -6.34 9.37 1.01
CA THR A 81 -4.91 9.45 1.35
C THR A 81 -4.11 9.81 0.11
N SER A 82 -3.07 10.62 0.26
CA SER A 82 -2.14 10.87 -0.85
C SER A 82 -0.71 11.10 -0.38
N SER A 83 0.21 10.40 -1.03
CA SER A 83 1.64 10.44 -0.75
C SER A 83 2.37 10.88 -2.01
N GLY A 84 3.32 11.79 -1.89
CA GLY A 84 4.06 12.29 -3.03
C GLY A 84 5.45 12.82 -2.71
N GLY A 85 6.40 12.57 -3.62
CA GLY A 85 7.73 13.15 -3.62
C GLY A 85 7.82 14.29 -4.64
N PHE A 86 8.30 15.46 -4.21
CA PHE A 86 8.41 16.67 -5.01
C PHE A 86 9.86 17.20 -5.00
N LYS A 87 10.24 17.93 -6.04
CA LYS A 87 11.55 18.61 -6.12
C LYS A 87 11.37 19.99 -6.72
N SER A 88 11.89 21.01 -6.05
CA SER A 88 11.89 22.39 -6.51
C SER A 88 13.28 22.99 -6.26
N GLY A 89 14.04 23.19 -7.35
CA GLY A 89 15.43 23.61 -7.24
C GLY A 89 16.30 22.61 -6.45
N THR A 90 16.93 23.10 -5.38
CA THR A 90 17.77 22.30 -4.47
C THR A 90 16.97 21.61 -3.37
N VAL A 91 15.70 22.00 -3.20
CA VAL A 91 14.81 21.49 -2.15
C VAL A 91 14.05 20.28 -2.68
N GLN A 92 14.14 19.19 -1.94
CA GLN A 92 13.34 18.00 -2.09
C GLN A 92 12.27 18.02 -1.02
N GLU A 93 11.08 17.55 -1.35
CA GLU A 93 9.98 17.41 -0.42
C GLU A 93 9.41 16.01 -0.54
N ASN A 94 9.04 15.44 0.59
CA ASN A 94 8.18 14.28 0.62
C ASN A 94 6.99 14.59 1.50
N ARG A 95 5.78 14.38 0.98
CA ARG A 95 4.53 14.83 1.58
C ARG A 95 3.52 13.69 1.61
N SER A 96 2.79 13.62 2.70
CA SER A 96 1.81 12.59 3.01
C SER A 96 0.58 13.26 3.60
N THR A 97 -0.60 12.95 3.08
CA THR A 97 -1.87 13.55 3.46
C THR A 97 -2.94 12.50 3.73
N PHE A 98 -3.77 12.78 4.74
CA PHE A 98 -4.99 12.06 5.03
C PHE A 98 -6.12 13.06 5.19
N SER A 99 -7.27 12.76 4.59
CA SER A 99 -8.49 13.51 4.84
C SER A 99 -9.70 12.59 4.90
N THR A 100 -10.70 12.99 5.68
CA THR A 100 -11.97 12.29 5.81
C THR A 100 -13.05 13.29 6.20
N THR A 101 -14.29 12.94 5.89
CA THR A 101 -15.50 13.67 6.28
C THR A 101 -16.38 12.81 7.19
N ASN A 102 -17.35 13.46 7.87
CA ASN A 102 -18.37 12.82 8.70
C ASN A 102 -17.80 11.77 9.66
N VAL A 103 -16.77 12.16 10.41
CA VAL A 103 -16.13 11.31 11.41
C VAL A 103 -17.10 11.13 12.58
N ASN A 104 -17.37 9.89 12.94
CA ASN A 104 -18.03 9.56 14.19
C ASN A 104 -17.34 8.35 14.81
N LEU A 105 -16.66 8.60 15.93
CA LEU A 105 -15.85 7.65 16.69
C LEU A 105 -16.46 7.48 18.08
N PRO A 106 -17.05 6.31 18.41
CA PRO A 106 -17.46 5.98 19.76
C PRO A 106 -16.24 5.84 20.68
N ILE A 107 -16.32 6.39 21.88
CA ILE A 107 -15.26 6.36 22.89
C ILE A 107 -15.89 5.97 24.23
N GLY A 108 -16.07 4.67 24.46
CA GLY A 108 -16.85 4.19 25.62
C GLY A 108 -18.29 4.70 25.55
N THR A 109 -18.72 5.45 26.57
CA THR A 109 -20.03 6.12 26.59
C THR A 109 -20.06 7.46 25.86
N ALA A 110 -18.88 8.02 25.56
CA ALA A 110 -18.71 9.27 24.83
C ALA A 110 -18.61 9.04 23.31
N SER A 111 -18.60 10.12 22.54
CA SER A 111 -18.30 10.09 21.11
C SER A 111 -17.50 11.31 20.68
N LEU A 112 -16.57 11.10 19.73
CA LEU A 112 -15.93 12.15 18.96
C LEU A 112 -16.62 12.25 17.61
N ARG A 113 -17.01 13.46 17.23
CA ARG A 113 -17.60 13.75 15.92
C ARG A 113 -16.85 14.87 15.24
N ALA A 114 -16.72 14.84 13.92
CA ALA A 114 -16.19 15.96 13.14
C ALA A 114 -16.77 15.92 11.71
N ASP A 115 -17.05 17.08 11.14
CA ASP A 115 -17.51 17.15 9.75
C ASP A 115 -16.36 16.84 8.79
N SER A 116 -15.15 17.27 9.13
CA SER A 116 -13.94 16.83 8.44
C SER A 116 -12.72 16.84 9.36
N ILE A 117 -11.78 15.96 9.04
CA ILE A 117 -10.44 15.90 9.62
C ILE A 117 -9.46 15.79 8.47
N SER A 118 -8.42 16.62 8.48
CA SER A 118 -7.30 16.54 7.55
C SER A 118 -5.99 16.68 8.30
N VAL A 119 -5.02 15.83 7.97
CA VAL A 119 -3.64 15.93 8.46
C VAL A 119 -2.69 15.82 7.27
N THR A 120 -1.66 16.66 7.27
CA THR A 120 -0.61 16.67 6.26
C THR A 120 0.72 16.76 6.96
N THR A 121 1.67 15.93 6.54
CA THR A 121 3.03 15.96 7.05
C THR A 121 4.01 16.00 5.88
N SER A 122 5.12 16.70 6.05
CA SER A 122 6.13 16.88 5.01
C SER A 122 7.52 16.92 5.60
N VAL A 123 8.47 16.29 4.92
CA VAL A 123 9.90 16.44 5.17
C VAL A 123 10.52 17.12 3.96
N PHE A 124 11.44 18.04 4.22
CA PHE A 124 12.22 18.72 3.20
C PHE A 124 13.69 18.40 3.36
N TYR A 125 14.41 18.31 2.25
CA TYR A 125 15.86 18.21 2.22
C TYR A 125 16.43 19.21 1.22
N ASP A 126 17.19 20.18 1.68
CA ASP A 126 17.89 21.12 0.80
C ASP A 126 19.29 20.58 0.49
N THR A 127 19.50 20.19 -0.76
CA THR A 127 20.78 19.63 -1.25
C THR A 127 21.93 20.63 -1.22
N SER A 128 21.66 21.95 -1.20
CA SER A 128 22.69 22.98 -1.19
C SER A 128 23.31 23.16 0.20
N THR A 129 22.47 23.20 1.22
CA THR A 129 22.88 23.33 2.63
C THR A 129 23.08 21.97 3.30
N ARG A 130 22.60 20.89 2.65
CA ARG A 130 22.52 19.54 3.20
C ARG A 130 21.74 19.47 4.51
N THR A 131 20.71 20.29 4.65
CA THR A 131 19.89 20.35 5.85
C THR A 131 18.49 19.81 5.62
N PHE A 132 17.95 19.16 6.63
CA PHE A 132 16.56 18.72 6.70
C PHE A 132 15.69 19.74 7.45
N SER A 133 14.44 19.84 7.02
CA SER A 133 13.36 20.46 7.79
C SER A 133 12.07 19.65 7.66
N GLN A 134 11.08 19.92 8.49
CA GLN A 134 9.78 19.24 8.44
C GLN A 134 8.64 20.18 8.78
N SER A 135 7.44 19.85 8.32
CA SER A 135 6.20 20.52 8.68
C SER A 135 5.08 19.51 8.87
N SER A 136 4.24 19.73 9.88
CA SER A 136 3.00 18.97 10.07
C SER A 136 1.86 19.93 10.39
N THR A 137 0.72 19.74 9.73
CA THR A 137 -0.48 20.55 9.91
C THR A 137 -1.71 19.65 10.03
N MET A 138 -2.58 19.95 10.99
CA MET A 138 -3.88 19.32 11.13
C MET A 138 -4.97 20.38 11.14
N THR A 139 -6.04 20.15 10.37
CA THR A 139 -7.24 20.99 10.36
C THR A 139 -8.48 20.15 10.62
N VAL A 140 -9.43 20.71 11.36
CA VAL A 140 -10.71 20.05 11.65
C VAL A 140 -11.86 21.01 11.42
N ALA A 141 -13.00 20.48 10.95
CA ALA A 141 -14.26 21.22 10.89
C ALA A 141 -15.26 20.63 11.89
N ASN A 142 -15.80 21.50 12.76
CA ASN A 142 -16.82 21.15 13.75
C ASN A 142 -16.49 19.89 14.58
N LEU A 143 -15.23 19.75 15.01
CA LEU A 143 -14.85 18.64 15.88
C LEU A 143 -15.46 18.85 17.26
N ARG A 144 -16.19 17.84 17.76
CA ARG A 144 -16.86 17.85 19.05
C ARG A 144 -16.60 16.55 19.79
N VAL A 145 -16.38 16.64 21.09
CA VAL A 145 -16.38 15.49 22.00
C VAL A 145 -17.62 15.59 22.89
N LEU A 146 -18.46 14.56 22.86
CA LEU A 146 -19.76 14.50 23.54
C LEU A 146 -19.73 13.39 24.58
N LEU A 147 -20.18 13.65 25.83
CA LEU A 147 -20.23 12.62 26.89
C LEU A 147 -21.23 11.50 26.61
N THR A 148 -22.30 11.81 25.87
CA THR A 148 -23.30 10.88 25.36
C THR A 148 -23.77 11.39 24.00
N PRO A 149 -24.45 10.58 23.16
CA PRO A 149 -24.91 11.03 21.84
C PRO A 149 -25.80 12.30 21.85
N LEU A 150 -26.43 12.59 23.00
CA LEU A 150 -27.27 13.77 23.24
C LEU A 150 -26.72 14.67 24.36
N GLY A 151 -25.52 14.38 24.83
CA GLY A 151 -24.91 15.06 25.98
C GLY A 151 -24.29 16.41 25.62
N PRO A 152 -23.88 17.19 26.64
CA PRO A 152 -23.18 18.44 26.41
C PRO A 152 -21.84 18.19 25.68
N THR A 153 -21.44 19.17 24.87
CA THR A 153 -20.12 19.20 24.24
C THR A 153 -19.06 19.55 25.27
N ILE A 154 -18.10 18.65 25.47
CA ILE A 154 -16.95 18.86 26.36
C ILE A 154 -15.94 19.81 25.69
N VAL A 155 -15.67 19.54 24.41
CA VAL A 155 -14.67 20.25 23.61
C VAL A 155 -15.24 20.47 22.22
N SER A 156 -15.09 21.69 21.70
CA SER A 156 -15.43 22.05 20.32
C SER A 156 -14.23 22.74 19.69
N ILE A 157 -13.75 22.22 18.55
CA ILE A 157 -12.59 22.75 17.84
C ILE A 157 -12.96 22.94 16.36
N ASN A 158 -12.52 24.06 15.80
CA ASN A 158 -12.65 24.36 14.38
C ASN A 158 -11.38 25.09 13.91
N GLY A 159 -10.86 24.71 12.74
CA GLY A 159 -9.62 25.25 12.18
C GLY A 159 -8.39 24.41 12.49
N THR A 160 -7.24 25.09 12.64
CA THR A 160 -5.94 24.42 12.81
C THR A 160 -5.73 23.95 14.24
N VAL A 161 -5.26 22.71 14.40
CA VAL A 161 -4.95 22.12 15.70
C VAL A 161 -3.45 22.15 15.94
N GLN A 162 -3.02 22.61 17.10
CA GLN A 162 -1.60 22.59 17.48
C GLN A 162 -1.11 21.15 17.65
N PRO A 163 0.17 20.84 17.35
CA PRO A 163 0.73 19.51 17.56
C PRO A 163 0.55 19.02 19.00
N ASN A 164 0.22 17.74 19.16
CA ASN A 164 0.06 17.04 20.43
C ASN A 164 -0.99 17.67 21.38
N PHE A 165 -2.09 18.18 20.82
CA PHE A 165 -3.18 18.76 21.61
C PHE A 165 -3.95 17.67 22.38
N GLY A 166 -3.79 17.62 23.70
CA GLY A 166 -4.43 16.63 24.57
C GLY A 166 -5.84 17.02 25.02
N ILE A 167 -6.75 16.04 25.06
CA ILE A 167 -8.09 16.17 25.66
C ILE A 167 -8.28 15.00 26.61
N THR A 168 -8.62 15.27 27.87
CA THR A 168 -9.00 14.22 28.83
C THR A 168 -10.51 14.17 28.94
N VAL A 169 -11.09 12.99 28.72
CA VAL A 169 -12.50 12.70 29.01
C VAL A 169 -12.54 11.96 30.35
N PRO A 170 -12.98 12.62 31.44
CA PRO A 170 -12.89 12.06 32.79
C PRO A 170 -13.51 10.66 32.88
N GLY A 171 -12.75 9.70 33.38
CA GLY A 171 -13.19 8.32 33.58
C GLY A 171 -13.38 7.48 32.31
N ILE A 172 -13.11 8.04 31.12
CA ILE A 172 -13.34 7.34 29.85
C ILE A 172 -12.04 7.18 29.05
N ALA A 173 -11.37 8.27 28.67
CA ALA A 173 -10.26 8.22 27.71
C ALA A 173 -9.35 9.46 27.77
N THR A 174 -8.14 9.30 27.26
CA THR A 174 -7.28 10.41 26.85
C THR A 174 -7.22 10.45 25.33
N LEU A 175 -7.42 11.62 24.74
CA LEU A 175 -7.30 11.84 23.31
C LEU A 175 -6.09 12.74 23.05
N VAL A 176 -5.36 12.46 21.98
CA VAL A 176 -4.33 13.34 21.44
C VAL A 176 -4.71 13.67 20.02
N LEU A 177 -4.97 14.95 19.76
CA LEU A 177 -5.14 15.48 18.42
C LEU A 177 -3.78 15.94 17.87
N HIS A 178 -3.58 15.77 16.57
CA HIS A 178 -2.35 16.16 15.88
C HIS A 178 -1.09 15.60 16.55
N GLY A 179 -1.12 14.31 16.93
CA GLY A 179 0.04 13.65 17.53
C GLY A 179 1.21 13.65 16.56
N ASN A 180 2.25 14.45 16.82
CA ASN A 180 3.37 14.63 15.89
C ASN A 180 4.67 14.13 16.50
N ARG A 181 5.36 13.25 15.78
CA ARG A 181 6.63 12.64 16.18
C ARG A 181 7.65 12.82 15.07
N VAL A 182 8.81 13.36 15.42
CA VAL A 182 9.92 13.55 14.48
C VAL A 182 11.07 12.61 14.89
N SER A 183 11.70 12.01 13.89
CA SER A 183 12.91 11.20 14.03
C SER A 183 14.02 11.77 13.15
N GLY A 184 15.25 11.76 13.65
CA GLY A 184 16.38 12.44 13.02
C GLY A 184 16.52 13.91 13.43
N SER A 185 17.44 14.61 12.77
CA SER A 185 17.82 15.99 13.04
C SER A 185 18.09 16.73 11.72
N ALA A 186 18.13 18.06 11.76
CA ALA A 186 18.43 18.88 10.58
C ALA A 186 19.75 18.49 9.88
N ASN A 187 20.71 17.93 10.63
CA ASN A 187 22.04 17.57 10.15
C ASN A 187 22.30 16.05 10.09
N SER A 188 21.28 15.21 10.26
CA SER A 188 21.44 13.76 10.11
C SER A 188 21.41 13.33 8.64
N SER A 189 21.73 12.06 8.36
CA SER A 189 21.63 11.49 7.01
C SER A 189 20.18 11.19 6.58
N ALA A 190 19.23 11.30 7.49
CA ALA A 190 17.81 11.04 7.28
C ALA A 190 16.96 11.86 8.26
N MET A 191 15.76 12.25 7.83
CA MET A 191 14.72 12.79 8.71
C MET A 191 13.40 12.12 8.38
N GLY A 192 12.61 11.83 9.42
CA GLY A 192 11.25 11.31 9.29
C GLY A 192 10.31 12.05 10.22
N THR A 193 9.06 12.17 9.81
CA THR A 193 7.96 12.70 10.62
C THR A 193 6.76 11.76 10.49
N LEU A 194 6.07 11.55 11.61
CA LEU A 194 4.85 10.77 11.73
C LEU A 194 3.82 11.62 12.45
N SER A 195 2.65 11.77 11.85
CA SER A 195 1.58 12.60 12.37
C SER A 195 0.28 11.81 12.41
N THR A 196 -0.38 11.76 13.57
CA THR A 196 -1.69 11.13 13.76
C THR A 196 -2.74 12.22 13.99
N ALA A 197 -3.84 12.22 13.23
CA ALA A 197 -4.89 13.22 13.39
C ALA A 197 -5.63 13.05 14.72
N VAL A 198 -6.11 11.84 15.03
CA VAL A 198 -6.74 11.53 16.33
C VAL A 198 -6.14 10.25 16.89
N GLN A 199 -5.62 10.29 18.10
CA GLN A 199 -5.31 9.12 18.93
C GLN A 199 -6.25 9.12 20.13
N VAL A 200 -6.85 7.97 20.45
CA VAL A 200 -7.73 7.78 21.60
C VAL A 200 -7.26 6.57 22.39
N ASP A 201 -6.85 6.80 23.64
CA ASP A 201 -6.45 5.74 24.56
C ASP A 201 -7.52 5.64 25.67
N LEU A 202 -8.19 4.50 25.78
CA LEU A 202 -9.23 4.28 26.80
C LEU A 202 -8.58 4.13 28.18
N LEU A 203 -9.12 4.82 29.19
CA LEU A 203 -8.61 4.75 30.56
C LEU A 203 -8.83 3.33 31.12
N GLY A 204 -7.76 2.73 31.65
CA GLY A 204 -7.79 1.36 32.19
C GLY A 204 -7.80 0.24 31.16
N GLY A 205 -7.81 0.57 29.85
CA GLY A 205 -7.67 -0.40 28.76
C GLY A 205 -6.30 -0.32 28.10
N LEU A 206 -5.90 -1.37 27.38
CA LEU A 206 -4.76 -1.32 26.45
C LEU A 206 -5.24 -1.01 25.01
N SER A 207 -6.44 -0.44 24.87
CA SER A 207 -7.05 -0.14 23.59
C SER A 207 -6.71 1.28 23.14
N SER A 208 -6.04 1.41 21.99
CA SER A 208 -5.69 2.67 21.34
C SER A 208 -6.33 2.73 19.95
N THR A 209 -7.17 3.73 19.68
CA THR A 209 -7.72 3.98 18.35
C THR A 209 -6.99 5.14 17.71
N ARG A 210 -6.53 4.97 16.46
CA ARG A 210 -5.94 6.04 15.65
C ARG A 210 -6.78 6.30 14.42
N VAL A 211 -7.00 7.57 14.11
CA VAL A 211 -7.63 8.04 12.86
C VAL A 211 -6.66 8.97 12.17
N GLY A 212 -6.40 8.69 10.89
CA GLY A 212 -5.57 9.51 10.02
C GLY A 212 -4.12 9.61 10.45
N GLU A 213 -3.33 8.57 10.26
CA GLU A 213 -1.89 8.63 10.44
C GLU A 213 -1.16 8.77 9.08
N VAL A 214 -0.20 9.68 9.05
CA VAL A 214 0.57 10.03 7.86
C VAL A 214 2.03 10.10 8.23
N SER A 215 2.90 9.62 7.35
CA SER A 215 4.34 9.64 7.58
C SER A 215 5.09 10.06 6.33
N ALA A 216 6.09 10.91 6.51
CA ALA A 216 7.02 11.30 5.46
C ALA A 216 8.44 11.16 5.96
N SER A 217 9.33 10.66 5.11
CA SER A 217 10.76 10.66 5.38
C SER A 217 11.58 10.91 4.12
N LEU A 218 12.77 11.46 4.33
CA LEU A 218 13.77 11.70 3.29
C LEU A 218 15.15 11.27 3.79
N TYR A 219 15.98 10.82 2.86
CA TYR A 219 17.39 10.49 3.08
C TYR A 219 18.28 11.41 2.24
N GLY A 220 19.41 11.83 2.82
CA GLY A 220 20.24 12.92 2.27
C GLY A 220 21.33 12.47 1.31
N THR A 221 21.53 11.15 1.16
CA THR A 221 22.60 10.60 0.32
C THR A 221 22.02 9.77 -0.83
N PRO A 222 22.28 10.14 -2.10
CA PRO A 222 21.65 9.51 -3.27
C PRO A 222 22.32 8.22 -3.78
N ASP A 223 23.48 7.82 -3.23
CA ASP A 223 24.27 6.71 -3.77
C ASP A 223 23.94 5.35 -3.13
N GLN A 224 22.67 5.06 -2.83
CA GLN A 224 22.30 3.85 -2.11
C GLN A 224 21.34 2.95 -2.90
N THR A 225 21.64 1.66 -2.94
CA THR A 225 20.67 0.61 -3.28
C THR A 225 19.53 0.70 -2.28
N PHE A 226 18.31 0.93 -2.76
CA PHE A 226 17.14 0.93 -1.89
C PHE A 226 16.55 -0.47 -1.76
N MET A 227 15.98 -0.73 -0.59
CA MET A 227 15.21 -1.93 -0.31
C MET A 227 13.76 -1.54 -0.12
N TYR A 228 12.86 -2.35 -0.66
CA TYR A 228 11.44 -2.20 -0.43
C TYR A 228 10.82 -3.55 -0.18
N GLY A 229 9.86 -3.63 0.73
CA GLY A 229 9.17 -4.88 1.00
C GLY A 229 8.25 -4.76 2.18
N GLN A 230 7.17 -5.52 2.17
CA GLN A 230 6.26 -5.62 3.29
C GLN A 230 5.87 -7.07 3.56
N GLY A 231 5.71 -7.40 4.85
CA GLY A 231 4.92 -8.53 5.30
C GLY A 231 3.52 -8.06 5.68
N GLU A 232 2.50 -8.70 5.11
CA GLU A 232 1.08 -8.42 5.35
C GLU A 232 0.44 -9.63 6.05
N GLY A 233 -0.20 -9.39 7.19
CA GLY A 233 -0.88 -10.40 7.99
C GLY A 233 -2.07 -11.03 7.28
N VAL A 234 -3.24 -10.40 7.35
CA VAL A 234 -4.45 -10.81 6.63
C VAL A 234 -5.15 -9.58 6.07
N ARG A 235 -5.59 -9.64 4.82
CA ARG A 235 -6.44 -8.61 4.19
C ARG A 235 -7.72 -9.23 3.61
N VAL A 236 -8.80 -8.47 3.62
CA VAL A 236 -10.08 -8.81 2.99
C VAL A 236 -10.50 -7.67 2.07
N ALA A 237 -10.77 -8.01 0.82
CA ALA A 237 -11.37 -7.09 -0.14
C ALA A 237 -12.71 -7.68 -0.61
N ALA A 238 -13.82 -7.06 -0.19
CA ALA A 238 -15.15 -7.42 -0.66
C ALA A 238 -15.60 -6.52 -1.83
N SER A 239 -16.33 -7.10 -2.78
CA SER A 239 -16.76 -6.40 -4.00
C SER A 239 -17.77 -5.27 -3.74
N ASP A 240 -18.46 -5.30 -2.60
CA ASP A 240 -19.48 -4.32 -2.21
C ASP A 240 -18.93 -3.18 -1.33
N GLN A 241 -17.61 -3.14 -1.08
CA GLN A 241 -16.88 -2.21 -0.21
C GLN A 241 -17.35 -2.12 1.26
N LEU A 242 -18.50 -2.70 1.60
CA LEU A 242 -19.04 -2.79 2.96
C LEU A 242 -18.14 -3.61 3.90
N LEU A 243 -17.27 -4.45 3.32
CA LEU A 243 -16.41 -5.38 4.06
C LEU A 243 -14.96 -5.35 3.55
N THR A 244 -14.32 -4.18 3.63
CA THR A 244 -12.89 -4.05 3.33
C THR A 244 -12.10 -3.98 4.63
N VAL A 245 -11.24 -4.98 4.86
CA VAL A 245 -10.31 -5.02 5.99
C VAL A 245 -8.89 -4.99 5.43
N GLY A 246 -8.16 -3.91 5.70
CA GLY A 246 -6.75 -3.84 5.33
C GLY A 246 -5.90 -4.89 6.06
N PRO A 247 -4.61 -5.03 5.71
CA PRO A 247 -3.68 -5.92 6.40
C PRO A 247 -3.69 -5.71 7.92
N LEU A 248 -4.17 -6.72 8.67
CA LEU A 248 -4.27 -6.67 10.14
C LEU A 248 -2.95 -6.25 10.82
N VAL A 249 -1.85 -6.66 10.21
CA VAL A 249 -0.49 -6.36 10.63
C VAL A 249 0.33 -6.09 9.38
N THR A 250 1.21 -5.09 9.47
CA THR A 250 2.17 -4.75 8.43
C THR A 250 3.54 -4.55 9.05
N ALA A 251 4.56 -5.21 8.51
CA ALA A 251 5.95 -4.86 8.78
C ALA A 251 6.62 -4.50 7.47
N GLN A 252 7.43 -3.44 7.47
CA GLN A 252 7.99 -2.88 6.25
C GLN A 252 9.51 -2.69 6.34
N LEU A 253 10.19 -2.96 5.22
CA LEU A 253 11.62 -2.76 5.10
C LEU A 253 11.96 -1.26 5.13
N PRO A 254 12.97 -0.85 5.92
CA PRO A 254 13.51 0.49 5.84
C PRO A 254 14.25 0.68 4.50
N CYS A 255 14.09 1.85 3.88
CA CYS A 255 14.62 2.12 2.53
C CYS A 255 16.13 1.93 2.39
N VAL A 256 16.90 2.35 3.39
CA VAL A 256 18.36 2.29 3.37
C VAL A 256 18.91 0.96 3.90
N GLY A 257 18.03 0.01 4.23
CA GLY A 257 18.38 -1.21 4.93
C GLY A 257 18.88 -0.95 6.36
N ASN A 258 19.66 -1.89 6.88
CA ASN A 258 20.30 -1.89 8.20
C ASN A 258 19.33 -1.65 9.35
N GLY A 259 18.33 -2.52 9.46
CA GLY A 259 17.36 -2.50 10.54
C GLY A 259 16.31 -3.58 10.40
N GLY A 260 15.44 -3.65 11.41
CA GLY A 260 14.30 -4.55 11.44
C GLY A 260 13.05 -3.82 11.91
N ALA A 261 11.91 -4.16 11.31
CA ALA A 261 10.59 -3.83 11.80
C ALA A 261 9.86 -5.14 12.10
N ALA A 262 9.14 -5.17 13.21
CA ALA A 262 8.24 -6.25 13.56
C ALA A 262 6.92 -5.65 14.02
N SER A 263 5.83 -6.32 13.66
CA SER A 263 4.51 -5.98 14.14
C SER A 263 3.76 -7.27 14.41
N SER A 264 2.96 -7.28 15.47
CA SER A 264 2.18 -8.45 15.87
C SER A 264 0.87 -8.02 16.50
N VAL A 265 -0.18 -8.79 16.28
CA VAL A 265 -1.45 -8.67 16.99
C VAL A 265 -1.83 -10.05 17.52
N ALA A 266 -2.25 -10.10 18.79
CA ALA A 266 -2.74 -11.32 19.41
C ALA A 266 -4.11 -11.71 18.84
N GLY A 267 -4.42 -13.02 18.86
CA GLY A 267 -5.67 -13.66 18.40
C GLY A 267 -6.81 -12.70 18.10
N THR A 268 -7.12 -12.54 16.81
CA THR A 268 -8.09 -11.55 16.36
C THR A 268 -9.35 -12.22 15.82
N ASN A 269 -10.51 -11.76 16.32
CA ASN A 269 -11.75 -11.65 15.55
C ASN A 269 -11.66 -10.43 14.61
N GLY A 270 -10.48 -10.19 14.02
CA GLY A 270 -10.22 -9.06 13.12
C GLY A 270 -10.94 -9.22 11.79
N LEU A 271 -11.41 -10.43 11.53
CA LEU A 271 -12.33 -10.74 10.47
C LEU A 271 -13.77 -10.61 11.00
N PRO A 272 -14.71 -10.14 10.15
CA PRO A 272 -16.13 -10.30 10.39
C PRO A 272 -16.41 -11.75 10.79
N ALA A 273 -17.22 -11.96 11.84
CA ALA A 273 -17.45 -13.29 12.42
C ALA A 273 -17.88 -14.36 11.39
N LEU A 274 -18.51 -13.91 10.31
CA LEU A 274 -18.99 -14.74 9.21
C LEU A 274 -17.87 -15.22 8.26
N LEU A 275 -16.73 -14.51 8.19
CA LEU A 275 -15.56 -14.88 7.39
C LEU A 275 -14.59 -15.80 8.13
N GLY A 276 -14.56 -15.75 9.47
CA GLY A 276 -13.75 -16.65 10.28
C GLY A 276 -13.01 -15.97 11.43
N ASN A 277 -12.06 -16.70 12.00
CA ASN A 277 -11.22 -16.26 13.12
C ASN A 277 -9.75 -16.59 12.84
N LEU A 278 -8.87 -15.82 13.48
CA LEU A 278 -7.43 -15.96 13.34
C LEU A 278 -6.78 -15.95 14.72
N GLY A 279 -5.70 -16.73 14.86
CA GLY A 279 -4.79 -16.64 15.99
C GLY A 279 -3.88 -15.42 15.90
N VAL A 280 -2.70 -15.54 16.50
CA VAL A 280 -1.68 -14.49 16.47
C VAL A 280 -1.23 -14.26 15.03
N VAL A 281 -1.18 -12.99 14.63
CA VAL A 281 -0.63 -12.56 13.35
C VAL A 281 0.64 -11.79 13.62
N THR A 282 1.73 -12.18 12.96
CA THR A 282 3.06 -11.56 13.11
C THR A 282 3.65 -11.30 11.74
N SER A 283 4.15 -10.09 11.51
CA SER A 283 4.92 -9.77 10.31
C SER A 283 6.26 -9.17 10.72
N THR A 284 7.32 -9.51 9.97
CA THR A 284 8.65 -8.94 10.17
C THR A 284 9.23 -8.48 8.84
N ALA A 285 10.11 -7.49 8.91
CA ALA A 285 10.87 -7.00 7.78
C ALA A 285 12.27 -6.65 8.27
N THR A 286 13.31 -7.24 7.67
CA THR A 286 14.71 -6.99 8.01
C THR A 286 15.50 -6.69 6.74
N GLY A 287 16.21 -5.58 6.76
CA GLY A 287 17.09 -5.19 5.66
C GLY A 287 18.52 -5.06 6.16
N SER A 288 19.51 -5.50 5.39
CA SER A 288 20.92 -5.22 5.65
C SER A 288 21.67 -4.89 4.37
N ARG A 289 22.63 -3.97 4.48
CA ARG A 289 23.41 -3.46 3.35
C ARG A 289 24.88 -3.32 3.72
N SER A 290 25.75 -3.77 2.83
CA SER A 290 27.19 -3.50 2.85
C SER A 290 27.68 -3.30 1.43
N ASP A 291 28.12 -2.09 1.09
CA ASP A 291 28.56 -1.73 -0.28
C ASP A 291 27.50 -2.06 -1.36
N LEU A 292 27.84 -2.97 -2.28
CA LEU A 292 26.96 -3.49 -3.34
C LEU A 292 26.08 -4.66 -2.88
N GLN A 293 26.33 -5.18 -1.68
CA GLN A 293 25.56 -6.26 -1.09
C GLN A 293 24.32 -5.71 -0.40
N ALA A 294 23.18 -6.34 -0.69
CA ALA A 294 21.90 -6.01 -0.09
C ALA A 294 21.13 -7.29 0.22
N ASP A 295 20.46 -7.33 1.37
CA ASP A 295 19.57 -8.41 1.79
C ASP A 295 18.27 -7.79 2.29
N ALA A 296 17.19 -8.05 1.57
CA ALA A 296 15.84 -7.62 1.87
C ALA A 296 15.01 -8.85 2.21
N ARG A 297 14.55 -8.97 3.45
CA ARG A 297 13.74 -10.10 3.91
C ARG A 297 12.47 -9.61 4.60
N THR A 298 11.34 -10.15 4.19
CA THR A 298 10.05 -9.94 4.85
C THR A 298 9.39 -11.27 5.14
N THR A 299 8.74 -11.38 6.30
CA THR A 299 7.95 -12.55 6.68
C THR A 299 6.57 -12.14 7.15
N SER A 300 5.61 -13.02 6.96
CA SER A 300 4.29 -12.92 7.58
C SER A 300 3.86 -14.29 8.05
N GLN A 301 3.30 -14.39 9.25
CA GLN A 301 2.84 -15.62 9.86
C GLN A 301 1.49 -15.38 10.53
N VAL A 302 0.57 -16.30 10.31
CA VAL A 302 -0.76 -16.30 10.89
C VAL A 302 -0.99 -17.65 11.53
N ALA A 303 -1.21 -17.66 12.84
CA ALA A 303 -1.53 -18.87 13.59
C ALA A 303 -3.05 -19.11 13.60
N SER A 304 -3.46 -20.36 13.84
CA SER A 304 -4.86 -20.78 14.08
C SER A 304 -5.85 -20.19 13.08
N VAL A 305 -5.57 -20.36 11.78
CA VAL A 305 -6.45 -19.91 10.70
C VAL A 305 -7.71 -20.76 10.70
N ASN A 306 -8.87 -20.14 10.78
CA ASN A 306 -10.16 -20.77 10.57
C ASN A 306 -11.04 -19.83 9.74
N LEU A 307 -11.20 -20.11 8.45
CA LEU A 307 -12.00 -19.31 7.54
C LEU A 307 -13.26 -20.06 7.10
N LEU A 308 -14.30 -19.29 6.78
CA LEU A 308 -15.56 -19.77 6.20
C LEU A 308 -16.21 -20.89 7.04
N GLY A 309 -16.20 -20.74 8.36
CA GLY A 309 -16.81 -21.70 9.28
C GLY A 309 -16.09 -23.05 9.37
N GLY A 310 -14.77 -23.08 9.19
CA GLY A 310 -13.95 -24.29 9.28
C GLY A 310 -13.70 -24.98 7.95
N LEU A 311 -14.16 -24.39 6.84
CA LEU A 311 -13.92 -24.95 5.51
C LEU A 311 -12.46 -24.80 5.08
N VAL A 312 -11.75 -23.79 5.57
CA VAL A 312 -10.30 -23.64 5.38
C VAL A 312 -9.68 -23.43 6.75
N THR A 313 -8.93 -24.42 7.24
CA THR A 313 -8.26 -24.36 8.54
C THR A 313 -6.77 -24.62 8.41
N ALA A 314 -5.97 -24.02 9.27
CA ALA A 314 -4.55 -24.33 9.43
C ALA A 314 -4.07 -23.92 10.82
N ASP A 315 -3.13 -24.67 11.39
CA ASP A 315 -2.48 -24.30 12.66
C ASP A 315 -1.55 -23.10 12.46
N ALA A 316 -0.89 -23.04 11.31
CA ALA A 316 -0.09 -21.91 10.90
C ALA A 316 0.00 -21.78 9.38
N VAL A 317 -0.02 -20.55 8.89
CA VAL A 317 0.27 -20.19 7.51
C VAL A 317 1.36 -19.13 7.53
N GLY A 318 2.42 -19.34 6.76
CA GLY A 318 3.57 -18.42 6.73
C GLY A 318 4.06 -18.12 5.33
N SER A 319 4.65 -16.94 5.17
CA SER A 319 5.46 -16.59 4.01
C SER A 319 6.80 -16.01 4.42
N THR A 320 7.78 -16.23 3.54
CA THR A 320 9.05 -15.54 3.51
C THR A 320 9.28 -15.07 2.08
N SER A 321 9.52 -13.78 1.92
CA SER A 321 10.07 -13.21 0.69
C SER A 321 11.45 -12.68 1.03
N ARG A 322 12.49 -13.21 0.38
CA ARG A 322 13.86 -12.77 0.57
C ARG A 322 14.51 -12.54 -0.78
N VAL A 323 15.18 -11.40 -0.89
CA VAL A 323 15.91 -10.98 -2.07
C VAL A 323 17.30 -10.55 -1.62
N THR A 324 18.32 -11.17 -2.19
CA THR A 324 19.72 -10.77 -1.95
C THR A 324 20.36 -10.33 -3.26
N SER A 325 21.34 -9.45 -3.15
CA SER A 325 22.17 -8.97 -4.26
C SER A 325 23.61 -8.88 -3.80
N THR A 326 24.54 -9.09 -4.72
CA THR A 326 25.98 -8.85 -4.52
C THR A 326 26.54 -7.77 -5.43
N ASP A 327 25.75 -7.22 -6.34
CA ASP A 327 26.19 -6.35 -7.45
C ASP A 327 25.36 -5.06 -7.57
N GLY A 328 24.82 -4.55 -6.46
CA GLY A 328 24.01 -3.34 -6.49
C GLY A 328 22.63 -3.57 -7.13
N ALA A 329 22.09 -4.78 -7.03
CA ALA A 329 20.78 -5.21 -7.52
C ALA A 329 20.65 -5.27 -9.04
N GLU A 330 21.77 -5.46 -9.75
CA GLU A 330 21.75 -5.83 -11.17
C GLU A 330 21.28 -7.28 -11.33
N THR A 331 21.73 -8.15 -10.44
CA THR A 331 21.20 -9.49 -10.26
C THR A 331 20.68 -9.65 -8.84
N VAL A 332 19.59 -10.42 -8.71
CA VAL A 332 19.07 -10.74 -7.38
C VAL A 332 18.75 -12.22 -7.26
N ASP A 333 19.11 -12.80 -6.12
CA ASP A 333 18.74 -14.15 -5.71
C ASP A 333 17.46 -14.10 -4.87
N ARG A 334 16.56 -15.04 -5.12
CA ARG A 334 15.24 -15.18 -4.48
C ARG A 334 15.04 -16.57 -3.86
N SER A 335 16.09 -17.41 -3.86
CA SER A 335 16.06 -18.83 -3.50
C SER A 335 15.47 -19.10 -2.11
N ALA A 336 15.65 -18.16 -1.17
CA ALA A 336 15.16 -18.26 0.19
C ALA A 336 13.68 -17.82 0.40
N SER A 337 12.91 -17.68 -0.68
CA SER A 337 11.49 -17.32 -0.63
C SER A 337 10.60 -18.56 -0.62
N ALA A 338 9.67 -18.63 0.34
CA ALA A 338 8.85 -19.82 0.58
C ALA A 338 7.50 -19.49 1.23
N SER A 339 6.52 -20.38 1.01
CA SER A 339 5.31 -20.49 1.82
C SER A 339 5.45 -21.68 2.76
N THR A 340 4.84 -21.60 3.93
CA THR A 340 4.75 -22.71 4.89
C THR A 340 3.30 -22.90 5.32
N PHE A 341 2.91 -24.17 5.46
CA PHE A 341 1.60 -24.57 5.97
C PHE A 341 1.78 -25.62 7.06
N THR A 342 1.10 -25.44 8.18
CA THR A 342 1.01 -26.44 9.25
C THR A 342 -0.45 -26.78 9.45
N GLY A 343 -0.81 -28.07 9.31
CA GLY A 343 -2.18 -28.55 9.54
C GLY A 343 -3.22 -28.01 8.55
N LEU A 344 -2.82 -27.57 7.34
CA LEU A 344 -3.76 -27.01 6.36
C LEU A 344 -4.78 -28.06 5.91
N THR A 345 -6.06 -27.73 6.06
CA THR A 345 -7.19 -28.52 5.60
C THR A 345 -8.11 -27.63 4.77
N VAL A 346 -8.55 -28.13 3.62
CA VAL A 346 -9.48 -27.45 2.72
C VAL A 346 -10.65 -28.37 2.45
N ALA A 347 -11.86 -27.94 2.79
CA ALA A 347 -13.09 -28.72 2.71
C ALA A 347 -13.00 -30.09 3.41
N GLY A 348 -12.32 -30.14 4.55
CA GLY A 348 -12.08 -31.38 5.32
C GLY A 348 -10.98 -32.28 4.77
N VAL A 349 -10.33 -31.91 3.66
CA VAL A 349 -9.22 -32.67 3.07
C VAL A 349 -7.88 -32.04 3.47
N PRO A 350 -6.98 -32.79 4.13
CA PRO A 350 -5.63 -32.32 4.42
C PRO A 350 -4.87 -31.99 3.15
N VAL A 351 -4.18 -30.85 3.14
CA VAL A 351 -3.33 -30.42 2.03
C VAL A 351 -1.86 -30.54 2.43
N SER A 352 -1.03 -31.02 1.51
CA SER A 352 0.41 -31.13 1.73
C SER A 352 1.05 -29.76 2.03
N ALA A 353 2.03 -29.76 2.94
CA ALA A 353 2.85 -28.58 3.22
C ALA A 353 3.64 -28.09 2.00
N ASP A 354 3.92 -29.00 1.05
CA ASP A 354 4.68 -28.74 -0.17
C ASP A 354 3.78 -28.51 -1.40
N ALA A 355 2.57 -27.98 -1.20
CA ALA A 355 1.66 -27.65 -2.30
C ALA A 355 2.39 -26.85 -3.39
N ALA A 356 2.32 -27.31 -4.64
CA ALA A 356 3.01 -26.66 -5.75
C ALA A 356 2.53 -25.21 -5.92
N PRO A 357 3.39 -24.30 -6.42
CA PRO A 357 3.00 -22.90 -6.57
C PRO A 357 1.75 -22.71 -7.43
N GLY A 358 0.76 -21.95 -6.93
CA GLY A 358 -0.50 -21.68 -7.63
C GLY A 358 -1.53 -22.82 -7.59
N THR A 359 -1.34 -23.83 -6.73
CA THR A 359 -2.32 -24.93 -6.57
C THR A 359 -3.70 -24.36 -6.23
N THR A 360 -4.71 -24.71 -7.03
CA THR A 360 -6.09 -24.23 -6.84
C THR A 360 -7.01 -25.36 -6.43
N ILE A 361 -7.78 -25.16 -5.36
CA ILE A 361 -8.76 -26.10 -4.82
C ILE A 361 -10.14 -25.45 -4.87
N SER A 362 -11.09 -26.10 -5.54
CA SER A 362 -12.47 -25.60 -5.62
C SER A 362 -13.23 -25.86 -4.32
N LEU A 363 -14.00 -24.88 -3.88
CA LEU A 363 -14.92 -24.97 -2.76
C LEU A 363 -16.35 -25.01 -3.33
N ALA A 364 -16.96 -26.20 -3.38
CA ALA A 364 -18.25 -26.41 -4.03
C ALA A 364 -19.32 -25.44 -3.49
N GLY A 365 -19.98 -24.70 -4.39
CA GLY A 365 -21.00 -23.72 -4.05
C GLY A 365 -20.48 -22.43 -3.39
N ILE A 366 -19.18 -22.31 -3.11
CA ILE A 366 -18.61 -21.21 -2.33
C ILE A 366 -17.60 -20.40 -3.13
N GLY A 367 -16.64 -21.04 -3.79
CA GLY A 367 -15.55 -20.35 -4.47
C GLY A 367 -14.32 -21.22 -4.66
N GLN A 368 -13.15 -20.67 -4.38
CA GLN A 368 -11.88 -21.39 -4.55
C GLN A 368 -10.80 -20.92 -3.57
N VAL A 369 -9.83 -21.79 -3.33
CA VAL A 369 -8.60 -21.53 -2.58
C VAL A 369 -7.41 -21.62 -3.53
N VAL A 370 -6.53 -20.64 -3.52
CA VAL A 370 -5.25 -20.66 -4.24
C VAL A 370 -4.12 -20.70 -3.22
N LEU A 371 -3.21 -21.65 -3.39
CA LEU A 371 -2.12 -21.95 -2.48
C LEU A 371 -0.76 -21.64 -3.09
N ASN A 372 0.15 -21.15 -2.26
CA ASN A 372 1.57 -20.96 -2.57
C ASN A 372 1.78 -20.14 -3.87
N ALA A 373 0.98 -19.10 -4.10
CA ALA A 373 1.18 -18.24 -5.26
C ALA A 373 2.50 -17.46 -5.11
N ARG A 374 3.34 -17.51 -6.13
CA ARG A 374 4.65 -16.84 -6.15
C ARG A 374 4.80 -16.07 -7.45
N THR A 375 5.21 -14.81 -7.33
CA THR A 375 5.51 -13.96 -8.48
C THR A 375 6.94 -13.47 -8.37
N ALA A 376 7.78 -13.86 -9.32
CA ALA A 376 9.13 -13.33 -9.44
C ALA A 376 9.12 -12.09 -10.35
N TYR A 377 9.77 -11.03 -9.87
CA TYR A 377 9.98 -9.79 -10.60
C TYR A 377 11.48 -9.60 -10.84
N PRO A 378 11.95 -8.89 -11.87
CA PRO A 378 13.37 -8.68 -12.15
C PRO A 378 14.23 -8.24 -10.96
N THR A 379 13.67 -7.51 -10.00
CA THR A 379 14.39 -7.05 -8.80
C THR A 379 13.79 -7.54 -7.48
N GLY A 380 12.82 -8.45 -7.50
CA GLY A 380 12.20 -8.92 -6.28
C GLY A 380 11.28 -10.11 -6.41
N VAL A 381 10.54 -10.39 -5.34
CA VAL A 381 9.69 -11.56 -5.21
C VAL A 381 8.49 -11.24 -4.33
N GLU A 382 7.36 -11.83 -4.68
CA GLU A 382 6.14 -11.82 -3.90
C GLU A 382 5.69 -13.25 -3.63
N VAL A 383 5.27 -13.50 -2.40
CA VAL A 383 4.79 -14.80 -1.94
C VAL A 383 3.45 -14.61 -1.24
N ILE A 384 2.43 -15.30 -1.74
CA ILE A 384 1.08 -15.35 -1.18
C ILE A 384 0.75 -16.82 -0.87
N PRO A 385 0.87 -17.26 0.40
CA PRO A 385 0.62 -18.64 0.79
C PRO A 385 -0.83 -19.06 0.57
N LEU A 386 -1.80 -18.24 0.98
CA LEU A 386 -3.20 -18.64 0.98
C LEU A 386 -4.07 -17.47 0.51
N THR A 387 -4.83 -17.70 -0.57
CA THR A 387 -5.88 -16.80 -1.06
C THR A 387 -7.19 -17.57 -1.11
N VAL A 388 -8.25 -17.02 -0.52
CA VAL A 388 -9.61 -17.57 -0.62
C VAL A 388 -10.46 -16.57 -1.39
N ARG A 389 -11.05 -17.03 -2.50
CA ARG A 389 -11.98 -16.24 -3.31
C ARG A 389 -13.39 -16.78 -3.08
N VAL A 390 -14.29 -15.90 -2.66
CA VAL A 390 -15.70 -16.18 -2.42
C VAL A 390 -16.52 -15.66 -3.60
N ASN A 391 -17.27 -16.55 -4.24
CA ASN A 391 -18.06 -16.23 -5.41
C ASN A 391 -19.32 -15.42 -5.05
N PRO A 392 -19.81 -14.56 -5.96
CA PRO A 392 -21.13 -13.95 -5.79
C PRO A 392 -22.22 -15.02 -5.74
N GLY A 393 -23.19 -14.87 -4.83
CA GLY A 393 -24.29 -15.82 -4.68
C GLY A 393 -23.89 -17.20 -4.14
N ASN A 394 -22.79 -17.28 -3.39
CA ASN A 394 -22.36 -18.51 -2.74
C ASN A 394 -23.41 -19.06 -1.76
N THR A 395 -23.34 -20.37 -1.51
CA THR A 395 -24.27 -21.10 -0.63
C THR A 395 -24.20 -20.67 0.84
N LEU A 396 -23.14 -19.96 1.25
CA LEU A 396 -23.00 -19.41 2.61
C LEU A 396 -23.67 -18.03 2.76
N GLY A 397 -24.22 -17.46 1.68
CA GLY A 397 -24.85 -16.13 1.70
C GLY A 397 -23.86 -14.99 1.94
N LEU A 398 -22.56 -15.22 1.72
CA LEU A 398 -21.53 -14.21 1.92
C LEU A 398 -21.49 -13.22 0.76
N PRO A 399 -21.08 -11.96 0.99
CA PRO A 399 -20.68 -11.09 -0.11
C PRO A 399 -19.48 -11.71 -0.85
N SER A 400 -19.34 -11.39 -2.14
CA SER A 400 -18.14 -11.80 -2.88
C SER A 400 -16.92 -11.09 -2.29
N ALA A 401 -15.87 -11.85 -1.99
CA ALA A 401 -14.70 -11.35 -1.31
C ALA A 401 -13.43 -12.13 -1.69
N THR A 402 -12.29 -11.46 -1.58
CA THR A 402 -10.97 -12.09 -1.62
C THR A 402 -10.31 -11.91 -0.26
N ILE A 403 -9.96 -13.03 0.38
CA ILE A 403 -9.24 -13.09 1.64
C ILE A 403 -7.81 -13.53 1.33
N VAL A 404 -6.81 -12.73 1.69
CA VAL A 404 -5.40 -13.07 1.51
C VAL A 404 -4.76 -13.21 2.88
N VAL A 405 -4.08 -14.34 3.09
CA VAL A 405 -3.47 -14.72 4.37
C VAL A 405 -1.96 -14.86 4.21
N ALA A 406 -1.23 -14.20 5.10
CA ALA A 406 0.22 -14.21 5.26
C ALA A 406 1.00 -13.79 4.01
N ARG A 407 0.58 -12.75 3.28
CA ARG A 407 1.34 -12.25 2.12
C ARG A 407 2.68 -11.64 2.55
N SER A 408 3.71 -11.78 1.74
CA SER A 408 4.93 -11.00 1.85
C SER A 408 5.50 -10.67 0.48
N TYR A 409 6.30 -9.62 0.40
CA TYR A 409 7.08 -9.29 -0.78
C TYR A 409 8.33 -8.51 -0.40
N ALA A 410 9.38 -8.69 -1.19
CA ALA A 410 10.65 -8.00 -1.03
C ALA A 410 11.23 -7.66 -2.41
N PHE A 411 11.88 -6.51 -2.49
CA PHE A 411 12.45 -5.91 -3.69
C PHE A 411 13.73 -5.18 -3.34
N LEU A 412 14.67 -5.24 -4.26
CA LEU A 412 15.82 -4.36 -4.30
C LEU A 412 15.66 -3.40 -5.48
N THR A 413 16.22 -2.21 -5.35
CA THR A 413 16.37 -1.28 -6.47
C THR A 413 17.79 -0.78 -6.45
N GLY A 414 18.53 -1.09 -7.51
CA GLY A 414 19.91 -0.64 -7.66
C GLY A 414 20.03 0.88 -7.79
N PRO A 415 21.23 1.45 -7.58
CA PRO A 415 21.50 2.81 -8.02
C PRO A 415 21.24 2.89 -9.52
N GLU A 416 20.29 3.71 -9.98
CA GLU A 416 19.83 3.73 -11.37
C GLU A 416 21.03 3.82 -12.36
N THR A 417 21.35 2.71 -13.02
CA THR A 417 22.19 2.67 -14.23
C THR A 417 21.50 2.02 -15.43
N THR A 418 20.40 1.25 -15.26
CA THR A 418 19.76 0.57 -16.41
C THR A 418 18.21 0.74 -16.52
N PRO A 419 17.68 1.07 -17.71
CA PRO A 419 16.24 1.20 -18.01
C PRO A 419 15.36 -0.05 -17.80
N ALA A 420 15.93 -1.23 -17.55
CA ALA A 420 15.18 -2.49 -17.42
C ALA A 420 14.61 -2.72 -16.01
N ALA A 421 15.40 -2.47 -14.96
CA ALA A 421 14.94 -2.48 -13.56
C ALA A 421 13.78 -1.49 -13.36
N LEU A 422 13.83 -0.38 -14.12
CA LEU A 422 12.82 0.66 -14.22
C LEU A 422 11.42 0.19 -14.63
N LYS A 423 11.36 -0.73 -15.58
CA LYS A 423 10.10 -1.23 -16.16
C LYS A 423 9.46 -2.27 -15.24
N ALA A 424 10.28 -3.00 -14.49
CA ALA A 424 9.87 -3.99 -13.50
C ALA A 424 9.17 -3.37 -12.29
N ALA A 425 9.79 -2.36 -11.66
CA ALA A 425 9.22 -1.68 -10.50
C ALA A 425 7.90 -0.95 -10.84
N ARG A 426 7.82 -0.30 -12.01
CA ARG A 426 6.57 0.32 -12.50
C ARG A 426 5.46 -0.71 -12.68
N SER A 427 5.74 -1.83 -13.34
CA SER A 427 4.72 -2.85 -13.56
C SER A 427 4.20 -3.46 -12.26
N PHE A 428 4.98 -3.45 -11.18
CA PHE A 428 4.54 -3.92 -9.87
C PHE A 428 3.66 -2.88 -9.16
N MET A 429 4.13 -1.63 -9.05
CA MET A 429 3.37 -0.59 -8.35
C MET A 429 2.03 -0.28 -9.02
N THR A 430 1.96 -0.31 -10.35
CA THR A 430 0.68 -0.16 -11.09
C THR A 430 -0.26 -1.36 -10.88
N LYS A 431 0.27 -2.58 -10.73
CA LYS A 431 -0.56 -3.76 -10.41
C LYS A 431 -1.11 -3.73 -8.98
N GLN A 432 -0.45 -3.03 -8.06
CA GLN A 432 -0.90 -2.89 -6.69
C GLN A 432 -2.07 -1.89 -6.56
N SER A 433 -2.13 -0.87 -7.43
CA SER A 433 -3.27 0.06 -7.51
C SER A 433 -4.45 -0.47 -8.33
N ASP A 434 -4.16 -1.35 -9.30
CA ASP A 434 -5.14 -1.83 -10.28
C ASP A 434 -5.60 -3.27 -10.02
N GLU A 435 -5.76 -3.70 -8.76
CA GLU A 435 -6.44 -4.96 -8.44
C GLU A 435 -7.92 -4.70 -8.07
N PRO A 436 -8.82 -4.29 -9.01
CA PRO A 436 -10.24 -4.36 -8.75
C PRO A 436 -10.66 -5.83 -8.74
N ALA A 437 -11.77 -6.13 -8.06
CA ALA A 437 -12.46 -7.40 -8.17
C ALA A 437 -12.68 -7.72 -9.66
N GLU A 438 -11.88 -8.63 -10.22
CA GLU A 438 -11.98 -9.00 -11.63
C GLU A 438 -13.36 -9.62 -11.85
N ALA A 439 -14.23 -8.88 -12.53
CA ALA A 439 -15.56 -9.35 -12.88
C ALA A 439 -15.42 -10.62 -13.71
N VAL A 440 -15.87 -11.74 -13.12
CA VAL A 440 -15.90 -13.05 -13.77
C VAL A 440 -16.65 -12.91 -15.09
N LYS A 441 -15.93 -13.00 -16.20
CA LYS A 441 -16.55 -13.11 -17.53
C LYS A 441 -17.35 -14.41 -17.56
N PRO A 442 -18.67 -14.40 -17.79
CA PRO A 442 -19.46 -15.60 -17.77
C PRO A 442 -18.93 -16.59 -18.83
N ALA A 443 -18.77 -17.85 -18.42
CA ALA A 443 -18.35 -18.92 -19.30
C ALA A 443 -19.29 -18.98 -20.52
N PRO A 444 -18.77 -19.16 -21.75
CA PRO A 444 -19.61 -19.36 -22.91
C PRO A 444 -20.43 -20.64 -22.71
N SER A 445 -21.75 -20.49 -22.61
CA SER A 445 -22.68 -21.61 -22.65
C SER A 445 -22.55 -22.30 -24.01
N SER A 446 -22.09 -23.55 -23.99
CA SER A 446 -22.16 -24.41 -25.17
C SER A 446 -23.62 -24.84 -25.37
N PRO A 447 -24.22 -24.64 -26.55
CA PRO A 447 -25.46 -25.31 -26.89
C PRO A 447 -25.13 -26.71 -27.46
N VAL A 448 -25.61 -27.74 -26.77
CA VAL A 448 -25.77 -29.08 -27.34
C VAL A 448 -27.07 -29.07 -28.15
N THR A 449 -27.00 -29.18 -29.47
CA THR A 449 -27.77 -30.14 -30.32
C THR A 449 -27.60 -29.84 -31.80
N GLY A 450 -27.56 -30.90 -32.61
CA GLY A 450 -28.09 -30.88 -33.97
C GLY A 450 -27.11 -31.22 -35.09
N LEU A 451 -27.13 -32.50 -35.49
CA LEU A 451 -26.67 -32.99 -36.79
C LEU A 451 -27.16 -32.10 -37.95
N GLN A 452 -26.29 -31.74 -38.89
CA GLN A 452 -26.53 -31.96 -40.32
C GLN A 452 -25.26 -31.86 -41.17
N LYS A 453 -25.29 -32.65 -42.25
CA LYS A 453 -24.27 -32.94 -43.25
C LYS A 453 -23.89 -31.72 -44.12
N GLN A 454 -22.72 -31.90 -44.76
CA GLN A 454 -22.36 -31.64 -46.17
C GLN A 454 -21.36 -30.50 -46.51
N ALA A 455 -20.31 -30.97 -47.20
CA ALA A 455 -19.65 -30.41 -48.37
C ALA A 455 -18.57 -29.32 -48.22
N ALA A 456 -17.32 -29.80 -48.39
CA ALA A 456 -16.24 -29.29 -49.22
C ALA A 456 -16.38 -27.90 -49.89
N THR A 457 -15.33 -27.06 -49.82
CA THR A 457 -14.38 -26.78 -50.93
C THR A 457 -13.39 -25.63 -50.62
N SER A 458 -12.16 -25.81 -51.13
CA SER A 458 -11.15 -24.84 -51.65
C SER A 458 -10.71 -23.63 -50.80
N SER A 459 -9.43 -23.45 -50.45
CA SER A 459 -8.26 -23.07 -51.30
C SER A 459 -8.26 -21.63 -51.83
N ALA A 460 -7.34 -20.80 -51.32
CA ALA A 460 -6.55 -19.74 -52.01
C ALA A 460 -5.79 -18.95 -50.91
N LYS A 461 -4.47 -19.02 -50.70
CA LYS A 461 -3.33 -18.67 -51.58
C LYS A 461 -3.48 -17.31 -52.28
N ARG A 462 -2.80 -16.29 -51.73
CA ARG A 462 -2.25 -15.17 -52.52
C ARG A 462 -1.03 -14.57 -51.79
N THR A 463 0.11 -14.72 -52.44
CA THR A 463 1.40 -14.05 -52.22
C THR A 463 1.52 -12.87 -53.19
N TRP A 464 2.26 -11.82 -52.78
CA TRP A 464 3.05 -10.81 -53.53
C TRP A 464 3.03 -9.49 -52.74
N SER A 465 4.05 -8.63 -52.69
CA SER A 465 5.44 -8.57 -53.20
C SER A 465 6.04 -7.24 -52.71
N ASP A 466 7.37 -7.18 -52.53
CA ASP A 466 8.35 -6.10 -52.78
C ASP A 466 7.92 -4.61 -52.62
N GLY A 467 8.72 -3.68 -52.10
CA GLY A 467 10.17 -3.53 -51.97
C GLY A 467 10.47 -2.02 -51.94
N GLY A 468 11.67 -1.59 -51.54
CA GLY A 468 12.11 -0.21 -51.76
C GLY A 468 13.03 0.39 -50.69
N THR A 469 14.33 0.30 -50.96
CA THR A 469 15.46 0.99 -50.32
C THR A 469 15.64 2.42 -50.86
N HIS A 470 16.10 3.36 -50.02
CA HIS A 470 16.93 4.49 -50.46
C HIS A 470 17.91 4.93 -49.34
N ARG A 471 19.20 5.03 -49.71
CA ARG A 471 20.31 5.66 -48.99
C ARG A 471 20.43 7.13 -49.42
N VAL A 472 20.93 8.03 -48.55
CA VAL A 472 22.00 9.02 -48.82
C VAL A 472 22.64 9.46 -47.48
N ALA A 473 23.96 9.68 -47.49
CA ALA A 473 24.83 10.04 -46.38
C ALA A 473 25.21 11.55 -46.35
N VAL A 474 26.05 11.92 -45.37
CA VAL A 474 27.11 12.98 -45.36
C VAL A 474 26.95 14.07 -44.25
N ALA A 475 27.99 14.19 -43.40
CA ALA A 475 28.34 15.25 -42.43
C ALA A 475 29.30 16.28 -43.10
N PRO A 476 29.99 17.30 -42.49
CA PRO A 476 30.20 17.64 -41.06
C PRO A 476 30.32 19.17 -40.69
N THR A 477 30.61 19.44 -39.39
CA THR A 477 31.40 20.56 -38.76
C THR A 477 31.02 22.04 -38.91
N VAL A 478 30.93 22.77 -37.76
CA VAL A 478 31.56 24.10 -37.40
C VAL A 478 31.37 24.32 -35.88
N LYS A 479 32.42 24.33 -35.01
CA LYS A 479 33.26 25.42 -34.44
C LYS A 479 32.58 26.40 -33.46
N ALA A 480 33.18 26.51 -32.26
CA ALA A 480 32.85 27.38 -31.12
C ALA A 480 33.12 28.88 -31.36
N PRO A 481 32.69 29.77 -30.42
CA PRO A 481 33.72 30.42 -29.61
C PRO A 481 33.40 30.62 -28.11
N THR A 482 34.51 30.74 -27.40
CA THR A 482 34.80 31.15 -26.02
C THR A 482 34.29 32.55 -25.64
N LYS A 483 33.88 32.73 -24.37
CA LYS A 483 33.96 34.03 -23.68
C LYS A 483 34.30 33.85 -22.20
N ALA A 484 35.29 34.63 -21.76
CA ALA A 484 35.93 34.65 -20.44
C ALA A 484 35.14 35.51 -19.42
N PRO A 485 35.53 35.51 -18.12
CA PRO A 485 34.69 35.96 -17.01
C PRO A 485 34.89 37.45 -16.65
N THR A 486 33.81 38.11 -16.22
CA THR A 486 33.87 39.47 -15.67
C THR A 486 33.97 39.41 -14.14
N LYS A 487 35.09 39.92 -13.64
CA LYS A 487 35.41 40.22 -12.24
C LYS A 487 34.71 41.52 -11.85
N VAL A 488 33.92 41.55 -10.79
CA VAL A 488 33.47 42.81 -10.15
C VAL A 488 33.94 42.80 -8.70
N THR A 489 34.72 43.83 -8.41
CA THR A 489 35.34 44.18 -7.14
C THR A 489 34.31 44.86 -6.23
N ALA A 490 34.42 44.58 -4.93
CA ALA A 490 33.73 45.28 -3.85
C ALA A 490 34.09 46.77 -3.76
N LYS A 491 33.11 47.60 -3.38
CA LYS A 491 33.24 48.71 -2.41
C LYS A 491 31.86 49.29 -2.09
N GLY A 492 31.59 49.44 -0.79
CA GLY A 492 30.37 49.98 -0.19
C GLY A 492 30.29 49.50 1.24
#